data_AF-A0A7J8U5B7-F1
#
_entry.id   AF-A0A7J8U5B7-F1
#
_cell.length_a   1.000
_cell.length_b   1.000
_cell.length_c   1.000
_cell.angle_alpha   90.00
_cell.angle_beta   90.00
_cell.angle_gamma   90.00
#
_symmetry.space_group_name_H-M   'P 1'
#
loop_
_entity.id
_entity.type
_entity.pdbx_description
1 polymer ?
#
loop_
_entity_poly.entity_id
_entity_poly.type
_entity_poly.pdbx_seq_one_letter_code
_entity_poly.pdbx_strand_id
1 'polypeptide(L)'
;MPPFAKSQRKNILQGVNYASGASGILDETGSLMGARVPMSIQIRNHKTIIARIRKILRNDSSTEKLLRQCIYSIQIGSNDFVNNYFKPNFYNSSHGYSLSEFATMLVRQFAHQIKDLYKTGARIFALFGLGQLGCTPNAIATHGTNGSLCVTKLNDTAFLFNQRLIPLVMALNSKLTDAKFTYLNYSPMKVAQLSLESPCCKTGAGGNRELCIHYSKPCSNRKQYAFWDGVHPTDASNVLIAKNLYGTRSFSDARPFNIQSLARKSSDDQQRQIWVEVLTSVTGRSPKLVTIAPNASNGGLLLRWGSFDLRELTRFKELLDKSVRLKPSSPDNEEITT
;
A
#
# COMPACT_ATOMS: atom_id res chain seq x y z
N MET A 1 -5.55 -5.20 -14.71
CA MET A 1 -4.21 -4.69 -15.06
C MET A 1 -3.26 -5.87 -15.25
N PRO A 2 -2.50 -5.94 -16.36
CA PRO A 2 -1.54 -7.02 -16.59
C PRO A 2 -0.35 -6.95 -15.61
N PRO A 3 0.25 -8.09 -15.23
CA PRO A 3 1.48 -8.10 -14.45
C PRO A 3 2.66 -7.56 -15.28
N PHE A 4 3.62 -6.89 -14.63
CA PHE A 4 4.80 -6.29 -15.27
C PHE A 4 5.50 -7.22 -16.27
N ALA A 5 5.67 -8.50 -15.93
CA ALA A 5 6.30 -9.50 -16.79
C ALA A 5 5.57 -9.72 -18.13
N LYS A 6 4.26 -9.48 -18.19
CA LYS A 6 3.43 -9.62 -19.39
C LYS A 6 3.01 -8.27 -19.99
N SER A 7 3.48 -7.16 -19.44
CA SER A 7 3.13 -5.81 -19.87
C SER A 7 3.92 -5.42 -21.12
N GLN A 8 3.27 -5.53 -22.29
CA GLN A 8 3.83 -5.18 -23.60
C GLN A 8 2.97 -4.15 -24.36
N ARG A 9 3.60 -3.44 -25.31
CA ARG A 9 2.97 -2.53 -26.27
C ARG A 9 2.04 -1.50 -25.60
N LYS A 10 0.89 -1.19 -26.18
CA LYS A 10 -0.05 -0.14 -25.72
C LYS A 10 -0.78 -0.49 -24.42
N ASN A 11 -0.79 -1.74 -23.97
CA ASN A 11 -1.49 -2.15 -22.75
C ASN A 11 -0.90 -1.49 -21.49
N ILE A 12 0.36 -1.07 -21.53
CA ILE A 12 1.02 -0.39 -20.42
C ILE A 12 0.44 1.01 -20.14
N LEU A 13 -0.25 1.61 -21.13
CA LEU A 13 -0.92 2.91 -20.98
C LEU A 13 -2.21 2.81 -20.14
N GLN A 14 -2.75 1.61 -19.97
CA GLN A 14 -3.97 1.35 -19.19
C GLN A 14 -3.67 0.90 -17.75
N GLY A 15 -2.38 0.77 -17.40
CA GLY A 15 -1.93 0.37 -16.07
C GLY A 15 -1.13 -0.94 -16.07
N VAL A 16 -0.27 -1.08 -15.06
CA VAL A 16 0.63 -2.23 -14.88
C VAL A 16 0.61 -2.64 -13.41
N ASN A 17 0.49 -3.94 -13.16
CA ASN A 17 0.61 -4.50 -11.82
C ASN A 17 2.07 -4.93 -11.55
N TYR A 18 2.71 -4.30 -10.58
CA TYR A 18 4.09 -4.61 -10.16
C TYR A 18 4.15 -5.50 -8.93
N ALA A 19 3.01 -5.80 -8.29
CA ALA A 19 2.96 -6.57 -7.06
C ALA A 19 3.54 -7.97 -7.26
N SER A 20 4.24 -8.44 -6.24
CA SER A 20 4.81 -9.78 -6.16
C SER A 20 4.37 -10.42 -4.85
N GLY A 21 4.01 -11.70 -4.90
CA GLY A 21 3.82 -12.51 -3.70
C GLY A 21 5.07 -12.48 -2.81
N ALA A 22 4.88 -12.63 -1.50
CA ALA A 22 5.90 -12.56 -0.45
C ALA A 22 6.71 -11.25 -0.35
N SER A 23 6.49 -10.27 -1.25
CA SER A 23 7.23 -9.01 -1.23
C SER A 23 6.98 -8.20 0.03
N GLY A 24 8.02 -7.51 0.47
CA GLY A 24 7.97 -6.47 1.48
C GLY A 24 8.47 -5.11 1.00
N ILE A 25 8.40 -4.15 1.91
CA ILE A 25 9.04 -2.83 1.82
C ILE A 25 10.57 -2.99 1.86
N LEU A 26 11.06 -3.92 2.69
CA LEU A 26 12.47 -4.29 2.77
C LEU A 26 12.83 -5.30 1.68
N ASP A 27 14.08 -5.26 1.24
CA ASP A 27 14.55 -6.10 0.13
C ASP A 27 14.71 -7.56 0.53
N GLU A 28 15.10 -7.82 1.77
CA GLU A 28 15.29 -9.16 2.34
C GLU A 28 13.97 -9.88 2.63
N THR A 29 12.89 -9.13 2.89
CA THR A 29 11.59 -9.67 3.31
C THR A 29 11.08 -10.75 2.34
N GLY A 30 10.61 -11.86 2.91
CA GLY A 30 9.98 -12.95 2.18
C GLY A 30 10.92 -13.75 1.27
N SER A 31 12.24 -13.60 1.41
CA SER A 31 13.23 -14.39 0.65
C SER A 31 13.10 -15.90 0.87
N LEU A 32 12.67 -16.32 2.06
CA LEU A 32 12.39 -17.73 2.38
C LEU A 32 11.23 -18.33 1.57
N MET A 33 10.38 -17.49 0.98
CA MET A 33 9.22 -17.92 0.19
C MET A 33 9.57 -18.12 -1.29
N GLY A 34 10.85 -18.03 -1.64
CA GLY A 34 11.36 -18.18 -2.99
C GLY A 34 11.56 -16.84 -3.72
N ALA A 35 11.56 -16.90 -5.05
CA ALA A 35 11.78 -15.73 -5.88
C ALA A 35 10.64 -14.71 -5.71
N ARG A 36 11.02 -13.46 -5.38
CA ARG A 36 10.11 -12.34 -5.15
C ARG A 36 10.72 -11.05 -5.68
N VAL A 37 9.86 -10.09 -5.99
CA VAL A 37 10.24 -8.75 -6.45
C VAL A 37 9.98 -7.74 -5.32
N PRO A 38 10.97 -7.39 -4.49
CA PRO A 38 10.77 -6.43 -3.40
C PRO A 38 10.43 -5.03 -3.92
N MET A 39 9.88 -4.16 -3.07
CA MET A 39 9.34 -2.86 -3.49
C MET A 39 10.36 -1.99 -4.24
N SER A 40 11.65 -2.03 -3.84
CA SER A 40 12.72 -1.31 -4.54
C SER A 40 12.84 -1.71 -6.01
N ILE A 41 12.68 -3.01 -6.30
CA ILE A 41 12.71 -3.58 -7.65
C ILE A 41 11.40 -3.29 -8.38
N GLN A 42 10.25 -3.31 -7.69
CA GLN A 42 8.98 -2.89 -8.27
C GLN A 42 9.03 -1.43 -8.76
N ILE A 43 9.66 -0.53 -7.99
CA ILE A 43 9.89 0.87 -8.39
C ILE A 43 10.85 0.96 -9.59
N ARG A 44 11.90 0.14 -9.63
CA ARG A 44 12.80 0.07 -10.79
C ARG A 44 12.07 -0.41 -12.04
N ASN A 45 11.23 -1.43 -11.91
CA ASN A 45 10.37 -1.93 -12.99
C ASN A 45 9.40 -0.84 -13.47
N HIS A 46 8.88 -0.03 -12.57
CA HIS A 46 8.07 1.14 -12.94
C HIS A 46 8.85 2.16 -13.76
N LYS A 47 10.10 2.48 -13.39
CA LYS A 47 10.99 3.35 -14.21
C LYS A 47 11.21 2.78 -15.61
N THR A 48 11.34 1.46 -15.74
CA THR A 48 11.40 0.78 -17.06
C THR A 48 10.10 0.96 -17.85
N ILE A 49 8.93 0.87 -17.20
CA ILE A 49 7.64 1.12 -17.86
C ILE A 49 7.53 2.57 -18.31
N ILE A 50 7.96 3.54 -17.50
CA ILE A 50 7.97 4.97 -17.90
C ILE A 50 8.81 5.16 -19.16
N ALA A 51 10.01 4.57 -19.23
CA ALA A 51 10.85 4.66 -20.42
C ALA A 51 10.17 4.06 -21.67
N ARG A 52 9.39 2.99 -21.50
CA ARG A 52 8.58 2.40 -22.59
C ARG A 52 7.41 3.30 -22.99
N ILE A 53 6.71 3.90 -22.03
CA ILE A 53 5.62 4.86 -22.29
C ILE A 53 6.14 6.04 -23.09
N ARG A 54 7.29 6.62 -22.70
CA ARG A 54 7.94 7.71 -23.46
C ARG A 54 8.17 7.35 -24.91
N LYS A 55 8.68 6.14 -25.18
CA LYS A 55 8.88 5.64 -26.56
C LYS A 55 7.58 5.48 -27.34
N ILE A 56 6.49 5.07 -26.68
CA ILE A 56 5.18 4.89 -27.32
C ILE A 56 4.54 6.23 -27.62
N LEU A 57 4.56 7.16 -26.68
CA LEU A 57 3.90 8.47 -26.82
C LEU A 57 4.74 9.48 -27.63
N ARG A 58 6.06 9.28 -27.70
CA ARG A 58 7.02 10.17 -28.37
C ARG A 58 6.92 11.64 -27.94
N ASN A 59 6.43 11.85 -26.71
CA ASN A 59 6.18 13.17 -26.13
C ASN A 59 6.31 13.07 -24.60
N ASP A 60 7.24 13.85 -24.04
CA ASP A 60 7.50 13.85 -22.61
C ASP A 60 6.36 14.50 -21.81
N SER A 61 5.75 15.58 -22.31
CA SER A 61 4.60 16.22 -21.68
C SER A 61 3.38 15.28 -21.63
N SER A 62 3.14 14.50 -22.70
CA SER A 62 2.08 13.48 -22.70
C SER A 62 2.35 12.34 -21.72
N THR A 63 3.63 11.94 -21.59
CA THR A 63 4.05 10.94 -20.60
C THR A 63 3.83 11.46 -19.19
N GLU A 64 4.29 12.68 -18.90
CA GLU A 64 4.12 13.31 -17.59
C GLU A 64 2.63 13.42 -17.23
N LYS A 65 1.80 13.92 -18.15
CA LYS A 65 0.35 13.98 -17.99
C LYS A 65 -0.24 12.62 -17.59
N LEU A 66 0.12 11.55 -18.32
CA LEU A 66 -0.38 10.22 -18.02
C LEU A 66 0.02 9.74 -16.62
N LEU A 67 1.28 9.96 -16.23
CA LEU A 67 1.79 9.56 -14.91
C LEU A 67 1.13 10.31 -13.76
N ARG A 68 0.78 11.59 -13.97
CA ARG A 68 0.07 12.42 -12.99
C ARG A 68 -1.39 11.99 -12.81
N GLN A 69 -1.99 11.41 -13.84
CA GLN A 69 -3.37 10.89 -13.82
C GLN A 69 -3.45 9.47 -13.23
N CYS A 70 -2.37 8.69 -13.31
CA CYS A 70 -2.35 7.34 -12.74
C CYS A 70 -2.57 7.33 -11.22
N ILE A 71 -3.42 6.41 -10.75
CA ILE A 71 -3.56 6.09 -9.32
C ILE A 71 -2.57 4.99 -8.97
N TYR A 72 -1.64 5.31 -8.08
CA TYR A 72 -0.63 4.39 -7.55
C TYR A 72 -1.22 3.72 -6.31
N SER A 73 -1.83 2.54 -6.52
CA SER A 73 -2.42 1.70 -5.47
C SER A 73 -1.36 0.81 -4.86
N ILE A 74 -1.10 0.97 -3.56
CA ILE A 74 0.03 0.33 -2.87
C ILE A 74 -0.48 -0.33 -1.58
N GLN A 75 -0.41 -1.66 -1.54
CA GLN A 75 -0.67 -2.48 -0.38
C GLN A 75 0.55 -3.39 -0.16
N ILE A 76 1.33 -3.08 0.86
CA ILE A 76 2.60 -3.76 1.18
C ILE A 76 2.94 -3.53 2.64
N GLY A 77 3.77 -4.40 3.24
CA GLY A 77 4.18 -4.31 4.64
C GLY A 77 3.82 -5.52 5.49
N SER A 78 2.78 -6.28 5.12
CA SER A 78 2.35 -7.46 5.90
C SER A 78 3.48 -8.48 6.04
N ASN A 79 4.17 -8.79 4.94
CA ASN A 79 5.30 -9.74 4.92
C ASN A 79 6.49 -9.25 5.74
N ASP A 80 6.71 -7.93 5.86
CA ASP A 80 7.81 -7.40 6.68
C ASP A 80 7.64 -7.76 8.16
N PHE A 81 6.40 -8.06 8.58
CA PHE A 81 6.13 -8.61 9.90
C PHE A 81 6.08 -10.14 9.89
N VAL A 82 5.16 -10.76 9.13
CA VAL A 82 4.89 -12.21 9.24
C VAL A 82 5.99 -13.08 8.60
N ASN A 83 6.67 -12.56 7.59
CA ASN A 83 7.69 -13.24 6.79
C ASN A 83 9.06 -12.54 6.89
N ASN A 84 9.29 -11.79 7.98
CA ASN A 84 10.56 -11.20 8.36
C ASN A 84 10.65 -11.02 9.90
N TYR A 85 10.02 -9.99 10.49
CA TYR A 85 10.17 -9.68 11.93
C TYR A 85 9.82 -10.85 12.86
N PHE A 86 8.76 -11.61 12.57
CA PHE A 86 8.35 -12.77 13.37
C PHE A 86 9.03 -14.09 12.96
N LYS A 87 10.16 -14.02 12.24
CA LYS A 87 10.98 -15.15 11.81
C LYS A 87 12.43 -15.00 12.29
N PRO A 88 12.68 -14.94 13.62
CA PRO A 88 14.00 -14.63 14.20
C PRO A 88 15.10 -15.63 13.79
N ASN A 89 14.74 -16.88 13.50
CA ASN A 89 15.71 -17.90 13.06
C ASN A 89 16.30 -17.61 11.67
N PHE A 90 15.72 -16.67 10.91
CA PHE A 90 16.10 -16.38 9.53
C PHE A 90 16.40 -14.90 9.28
N TYR A 91 15.90 -14.00 10.13
CA TYR A 91 16.08 -12.57 9.97
C TYR A 91 16.49 -11.92 11.30
N ASN A 92 17.38 -10.93 11.22
CA ASN A 92 17.91 -10.25 12.40
C ASN A 92 16.99 -9.13 12.93
N SER A 93 15.88 -8.86 12.25
CA SER A 93 15.01 -7.70 12.51
C SER A 93 14.51 -7.62 13.95
N SER A 94 14.05 -8.74 14.53
CA SER A 94 13.56 -8.78 15.91
C SER A 94 14.67 -8.82 16.97
N HIS A 95 15.91 -9.15 16.60
CA HIS A 95 17.05 -9.07 17.51
C HIS A 95 17.58 -7.63 17.59
N GLY A 96 17.52 -6.89 16.46
CA GLY A 96 18.04 -5.53 16.36
C GLY A 96 17.05 -4.42 16.69
N TYR A 97 15.74 -4.70 16.71
CA TYR A 97 14.69 -3.71 16.92
C TYR A 97 13.57 -4.27 17.78
N SER A 98 13.04 -3.44 18.70
CA SER A 98 11.71 -3.67 19.24
C SER A 98 10.65 -3.51 18.15
N LEU A 99 9.44 -4.03 18.40
CA LEU A 99 8.34 -4.00 17.43
C LEU A 99 7.98 -2.56 17.01
N SER A 100 8.01 -1.64 17.97
CA SER A 100 7.73 -0.21 17.77
C SER A 100 8.83 0.48 16.95
N GLU A 101 10.09 0.14 17.19
CA GLU A 101 11.21 0.66 16.40
C GLU A 101 11.18 0.11 14.98
N PHE A 102 10.91 -1.19 14.82
CA PHE A 102 10.80 -1.82 13.51
C PHE A 102 9.66 -1.21 12.68
N ALA A 103 8.47 -1.06 13.25
CA ALA A 103 7.35 -0.40 12.57
C ALA A 103 7.68 1.05 12.16
N THR A 104 8.44 1.77 12.99
CA THR A 104 8.91 3.13 12.67
C THR A 104 9.89 3.11 11.51
N MET A 105 10.89 2.25 11.56
CA MET A 105 11.89 2.08 10.50
C MET A 105 11.21 1.70 9.17
N LEU A 106 10.27 0.77 9.22
CA LEU A 106 9.54 0.30 8.04
C LEU A 106 8.74 1.42 7.37
N VAL A 107 8.01 2.24 8.14
CA VAL A 107 7.27 3.38 7.58
C VAL A 107 8.20 4.46 7.04
N ARG A 108 9.40 4.64 7.61
CA ARG A 108 10.42 5.54 7.03
C ARG A 108 10.93 5.04 5.69
N GLN A 109 11.26 3.76 5.60
CA GLN A 109 11.71 3.16 4.35
C GLN A 109 10.59 3.25 3.29
N PHE A 110 9.35 2.99 3.68
CA PHE A 110 8.19 3.18 2.82
C PHE A 110 8.06 4.62 2.33
N ALA A 111 8.22 5.62 3.22
CA ALA A 111 8.19 7.02 2.84
C ALA A 111 9.25 7.38 1.78
N HIS A 112 10.45 6.82 1.87
CA HIS A 112 11.49 7.00 0.85
C HIS A 112 11.10 6.41 -0.50
N GLN A 113 10.58 5.19 -0.49
CA GLN A 113 10.10 4.51 -1.69
C GLN A 113 8.90 5.25 -2.35
N ILE A 114 8.00 5.82 -1.55
CA ILE A 114 6.92 6.69 -2.04
C ILE A 114 7.48 7.98 -2.66
N LYS A 115 8.48 8.61 -2.03
CA LYS A 115 9.16 9.78 -2.61
C LYS A 115 9.86 9.45 -3.93
N ASP A 116 10.43 8.26 -4.06
CA ASP A 116 11.06 7.85 -5.32
C ASP A 116 10.05 7.67 -6.44
N LEU A 117 8.84 7.16 -6.16
CA LEU A 117 7.73 7.17 -7.13
C LEU A 117 7.26 8.59 -7.45
N TYR A 118 7.15 9.46 -6.45
CA TYR A 118 6.78 10.86 -6.67
C TYR A 118 7.76 11.57 -7.62
N LYS A 119 9.06 11.34 -7.46
CA LYS A 119 10.12 11.86 -8.35
C LYS A 119 10.01 11.34 -9.79
N THR A 120 9.30 10.23 -10.03
CA THR A 120 9.08 9.72 -11.39
C THR A 120 7.84 10.30 -12.07
N GLY A 121 7.11 11.21 -11.42
CA GLY A 121 5.91 11.86 -11.97
C GLY A 121 4.59 11.39 -11.37
N ALA A 122 4.62 10.43 -10.43
CA ALA A 122 3.42 9.99 -9.72
C ALA A 122 2.84 11.12 -8.87
N ARG A 123 1.51 11.31 -8.91
CA ARG A 123 0.82 12.35 -8.12
C ARG A 123 -0.37 11.86 -7.32
N ILE A 124 -0.94 10.70 -7.61
CA ILE A 124 -2.13 10.20 -6.91
C ILE A 124 -1.80 8.86 -6.25
N PHE A 125 -1.76 8.84 -4.93
CA PHE A 125 -1.34 7.67 -4.14
C PHE A 125 -2.47 7.16 -3.26
N ALA A 126 -2.80 5.88 -3.42
CA ALA A 126 -3.71 5.13 -2.58
C ALA A 126 -2.90 4.15 -1.73
N LEU A 127 -2.62 4.53 -0.48
CA LEU A 127 -1.78 3.78 0.46
C LEU A 127 -2.68 2.96 1.40
N PHE A 128 -2.66 1.65 1.25
CA PHE A 128 -3.44 0.75 2.09
C PHE A 128 -2.68 0.47 3.39
N GLY A 129 -3.38 0.60 4.51
CA GLY A 129 -2.94 0.04 5.77
C GLY A 129 -2.91 -1.49 5.73
N LEU A 130 -2.22 -2.09 6.70
CA LEU A 130 -2.21 -3.52 6.90
C LEU A 130 -3.56 -4.00 7.40
N GLY A 131 -4.00 -5.15 6.90
CA GLY A 131 -5.14 -5.87 7.45
C GLY A 131 -4.83 -6.51 8.79
N GLN A 132 -5.85 -7.04 9.45
CA GLN A 132 -5.71 -7.72 10.75
C GLN A 132 -4.98 -9.06 10.55
N LEU A 133 -3.65 -9.03 10.67
CA LEU A 133 -2.76 -10.16 10.44
C LEU A 133 -3.11 -11.36 11.35
N GLY A 134 -3.53 -11.07 12.58
CA GLY A 134 -3.90 -12.08 13.57
C GLY A 134 -5.24 -12.75 13.32
N CYS A 135 -6.06 -12.23 12.40
CA CYS A 135 -7.32 -12.85 12.01
C CYS A 135 -7.18 -13.76 10.78
N THR A 136 -5.97 -13.94 10.26
CA THR A 136 -5.74 -14.89 9.17
C THR A 136 -5.87 -16.32 9.70
N PRO A 137 -6.44 -17.27 8.92
CA PRO A 137 -6.51 -18.67 9.35
C PRO A 137 -5.14 -19.25 9.73
N ASN A 138 -4.08 -18.88 9.02
CA ASN A 138 -2.71 -19.27 9.34
C ASN A 138 -2.25 -18.76 10.71
N ALA A 139 -2.51 -17.48 11.03
CA ALA A 139 -2.14 -16.92 12.33
C ALA A 139 -2.88 -17.62 13.47
N ILE A 140 -4.20 -17.78 13.35
CA ILE A 140 -5.05 -18.44 14.34
C ILE A 140 -4.57 -19.88 14.58
N ALA A 141 -4.34 -20.63 13.50
CA ALA A 141 -3.92 -22.02 13.59
C ALA A 141 -2.50 -22.19 14.16
N THR A 142 -1.61 -21.21 13.92
CA THR A 142 -0.19 -21.29 14.33
C THR A 142 0.04 -20.82 15.76
N HIS A 143 -0.64 -19.75 16.18
CA HIS A 143 -0.37 -19.10 17.46
C HIS A 143 -1.46 -19.34 18.51
N GLY A 144 -2.66 -19.75 18.09
CA GLY A 144 -3.83 -19.74 18.96
C GLY A 144 -4.29 -18.33 19.31
N THR A 145 -5.51 -18.20 19.81
CA THR A 145 -6.11 -16.88 20.13
C THR A 145 -6.21 -16.59 21.63
N ASN A 146 -5.88 -17.55 22.48
CA ASN A 146 -6.00 -17.45 23.95
C ASN A 146 -7.39 -16.94 24.39
N GLY A 147 -8.46 -17.48 23.80
CA GLY A 147 -9.85 -17.12 24.11
C GLY A 147 -10.37 -15.86 23.39
N SER A 148 -9.53 -15.15 22.63
CA SER A 148 -9.95 -14.06 21.75
C SER A 148 -10.43 -14.57 20.38
N LEU A 149 -10.99 -13.68 19.55
CA LEU A 149 -11.36 -14.01 18.16
C LEU A 149 -10.15 -14.13 17.21
N CYS A 150 -9.09 -13.36 17.47
CA CYS A 150 -7.89 -13.30 16.62
C CYS A 150 -6.63 -13.27 17.48
N VAL A 151 -5.46 -13.47 16.86
CA VAL A 151 -4.16 -13.35 17.53
C VAL A 151 -3.86 -11.87 17.82
N THR A 152 -4.10 -11.43 19.05
CA THR A 152 -3.98 -10.01 19.48
C THR A 152 -2.63 -9.40 19.12
N LYS A 153 -1.53 -10.07 19.43
CA LYS A 153 -0.16 -9.60 19.15
C LYS A 153 0.09 -9.24 17.68
N LEU A 154 -0.47 -10.02 16.75
CA LEU A 154 -0.32 -9.78 15.32
C LEU A 154 -1.23 -8.65 14.82
N ASN A 155 -2.43 -8.51 15.41
CA ASN A 155 -3.31 -7.38 15.11
C ASN A 155 -2.76 -6.05 15.65
N ASP A 156 -2.20 -6.06 16.85
CA ASP A 156 -1.55 -4.89 17.44
C ASP A 156 -0.38 -4.42 16.57
N THR A 157 0.36 -5.37 15.98
CA THR A 157 1.44 -5.07 15.03
C THR A 157 0.92 -4.35 13.78
N ALA A 158 -0.16 -4.85 13.18
CA ALA A 158 -0.79 -4.21 12.02
C ALA A 158 -1.30 -2.80 12.37
N PHE A 159 -1.94 -2.68 13.53
CA PHE A 159 -2.42 -1.40 14.06
C PHE A 159 -1.29 -0.40 14.26
N LEU A 160 -0.16 -0.84 14.81
CA LEU A 160 1.03 -0.03 15.09
C LEU A 160 1.65 0.54 13.81
N PHE A 161 1.69 -0.25 12.72
CA PHE A 161 2.09 0.23 11.40
C PHE A 161 1.09 1.26 10.85
N ASN A 162 -0.20 0.94 10.93
CA ASN A 162 -1.27 1.82 10.42
C ASN A 162 -1.27 3.18 11.13
N GLN A 163 -1.06 3.20 12.45
CA GLN A 163 -0.91 4.42 13.24
C GLN A 163 0.24 5.32 12.77
N ARG A 164 1.30 4.75 12.20
CA ARG A 164 2.44 5.51 11.64
C ARG A 164 2.22 5.93 10.19
N LEU A 165 1.46 5.15 9.43
CA LEU A 165 1.15 5.46 8.03
C LEU A 165 0.23 6.69 7.89
N ILE A 166 -0.73 6.87 8.81
CA ILE A 166 -1.66 8.01 8.78
C ILE A 166 -0.94 9.38 8.89
N PRO A 167 -0.08 9.64 9.89
CA PRO A 167 0.64 10.91 9.99
C PRO A 167 1.64 11.08 8.84
N LEU A 168 2.20 9.99 8.30
CA LEU A 168 2.99 10.05 7.07
C LEU A 168 2.16 10.58 5.89
N VAL A 169 0.93 10.09 5.69
CA VAL A 169 0.01 10.60 4.65
C VAL A 169 -0.27 12.09 4.84
N MET A 170 -0.48 12.54 6.09
CA MET A 170 -0.69 13.97 6.38
C MET A 170 0.57 14.79 6.05
N ALA A 171 1.75 14.32 6.45
CA ALA A 171 3.02 15.00 6.18
C ALA A 171 3.33 15.07 4.68
N LEU A 172 3.04 14.00 3.92
CA LEU A 172 3.21 13.97 2.47
C LEU A 172 2.29 14.97 1.76
N ASN A 173 1.01 15.04 2.13
CA ASN A 173 0.09 16.04 1.56
C ASN A 173 0.47 17.48 1.92
N SER A 174 1.09 17.70 3.09
CA SER A 174 1.57 19.03 3.50
C SER A 174 2.84 19.46 2.78
N LYS A 175 3.78 18.53 2.51
CA LYS A 175 5.07 18.83 1.87
C LYS A 175 5.00 18.79 0.33
N LEU A 176 4.18 17.91 -0.24
CA LEU A 176 4.08 17.66 -1.68
C LEU A 176 2.71 18.11 -2.19
N THR A 177 2.54 19.42 -2.30
CA THR A 177 1.25 20.08 -2.53
C THR A 177 0.65 19.82 -3.92
N ASP A 178 1.49 19.41 -4.89
CA ASP A 178 1.07 19.02 -6.24
C ASP A 178 0.63 17.55 -6.33
N ALA A 179 0.72 16.79 -5.23
CA ALA A 179 0.29 15.40 -5.13
C ALA A 179 -0.84 15.20 -4.11
N LYS A 180 -1.48 14.03 -4.19
CA LYS A 180 -2.58 13.59 -3.34
C LYS A 180 -2.23 12.22 -2.78
N PHE A 181 -2.20 12.11 -1.46
CA PHE A 181 -2.00 10.86 -0.75
C PHE A 181 -3.24 10.55 0.07
N THR A 182 -3.69 9.30 0.06
CA THR A 182 -4.75 8.85 0.95
C THR A 182 -4.37 7.55 1.66
N TYR A 183 -4.74 7.45 2.93
CA TYR A 183 -4.73 6.22 3.70
C TYR A 183 -6.04 5.46 3.48
N LEU A 184 -5.96 4.16 3.25
CA LEU A 184 -7.11 3.26 3.09
C LEU A 184 -7.03 2.13 4.11
N ASN A 185 -8.07 2.00 4.93
CA ASN A 185 -8.14 0.98 5.95
C ASN A 185 -8.57 -0.36 5.35
N TYR A 186 -7.61 -1.28 5.20
CA TYR A 186 -7.81 -2.65 4.71
C TYR A 186 -8.26 -3.60 5.85
N SER A 187 -9.34 -3.28 6.56
CA SER A 187 -9.79 -4.10 7.70
C SER A 187 -10.72 -5.26 7.27
N PRO A 188 -10.53 -6.49 7.79
CA PRO A 188 -11.43 -7.62 7.55
C PRO A 188 -12.77 -7.50 8.30
N MET A 189 -12.96 -6.56 9.24
CA MET A 189 -14.32 -6.28 9.77
C MET A 189 -15.32 -5.89 8.67
N LYS A 190 -14.80 -5.47 7.51
CA LYS A 190 -15.58 -5.14 6.31
C LYS A 190 -16.13 -6.36 5.58
N VAL A 191 -15.76 -7.56 6.00
CA VAL A 191 -16.22 -8.83 5.43
C VAL A 191 -16.92 -9.72 6.47
N ALA A 192 -17.45 -9.14 7.55
CA ALA A 192 -18.13 -9.87 8.63
C ALA A 192 -19.32 -10.75 8.17
N GLN A 193 -19.85 -10.50 6.97
CA GLN A 193 -20.88 -11.32 6.32
C GLN A 193 -20.34 -12.63 5.70
N LEU A 194 -19.03 -12.84 5.70
CA LEU A 194 -18.36 -14.03 5.16
C LEU A 194 -17.86 -14.90 6.31
N SER A 195 -17.81 -16.21 6.08
CA SER A 195 -17.21 -17.15 7.03
C SER A 195 -15.73 -16.83 7.19
N LEU A 196 -15.34 -16.59 8.44
CA LEU A 196 -13.96 -16.34 8.88
C LEU A 196 -13.29 -17.61 9.42
N GLU A 197 -14.06 -18.67 9.66
CA GLU A 197 -13.63 -19.85 10.42
C GLU A 197 -12.70 -20.79 9.65
N SER A 198 -12.77 -20.79 8.31
CA SER A 198 -11.95 -21.67 7.48
C SER A 198 -11.63 -21.04 6.13
N PRO A 199 -10.46 -21.35 5.53
CA PRO A 199 -10.17 -20.96 4.16
C PRO A 199 -10.96 -21.83 3.16
N CYS A 200 -11.21 -21.29 1.97
CA CYS A 200 -11.92 -22.02 0.92
C CYS A 200 -11.10 -23.20 0.37
N CYS A 201 -9.78 -23.09 0.26
CA CYS A 201 -8.92 -24.21 -0.12
C CYS A 201 -8.31 -24.88 1.11
N LYS A 202 -7.93 -26.15 0.96
CA LYS A 202 -7.20 -26.87 2.00
C LYS A 202 -5.77 -26.35 2.07
N THR A 203 -5.34 -25.91 3.24
CA THR A 203 -3.96 -25.50 3.52
C THR A 203 -3.17 -26.65 4.16
N GLY A 204 -1.84 -26.53 4.15
CA GLY A 204 -0.95 -27.53 4.74
C GLY A 204 -1.01 -27.60 6.27
N ALA A 205 -0.09 -28.37 6.87
CA ALA A 205 0.09 -28.45 8.31
C ALA A 205 1.44 -27.85 8.73
N GLY A 206 1.62 -27.59 10.02
CA GLY A 206 2.85 -26.98 10.56
C GLY A 206 3.13 -25.60 9.96
N GLY A 207 4.39 -25.34 9.60
CA GLY A 207 4.82 -24.06 9.03
C GLY A 207 4.32 -23.75 7.60
N ASN A 208 3.66 -24.70 6.93
CA ASN A 208 3.23 -24.58 5.53
C ASN A 208 1.72 -24.31 5.39
N ARG A 209 1.18 -23.45 6.26
CA ARG A 209 -0.26 -23.15 6.36
C ARG A 209 -0.72 -21.92 5.60
N GLU A 210 0.20 -21.15 5.02
CA GLU A 210 -0.14 -19.91 4.30
C GLU A 210 -0.86 -20.18 2.97
N LEU A 211 -0.39 -21.16 2.20
CA LEU A 211 -0.88 -21.41 0.83
C LEU A 211 -1.73 -22.67 0.73
N CYS A 212 -2.55 -22.73 -0.32
CA CYS A 212 -3.29 -23.95 -0.67
C CYS A 212 -2.34 -25.11 -0.93
N ILE A 213 -2.74 -26.32 -0.55
CA ILE A 213 -2.12 -27.55 -1.03
C ILE A 213 -2.36 -27.64 -2.54
N HIS A 214 -1.29 -27.87 -3.28
CA HIS A 214 -1.34 -28.00 -4.74
C HIS A 214 -2.33 -29.08 -5.16
N TYR A 215 -3.14 -28.80 -6.18
CA TYR A 215 -4.23 -29.66 -6.67
C TYR A 215 -5.34 -30.04 -5.67
N SER A 216 -5.38 -29.44 -4.47
CA SER A 216 -6.51 -29.65 -3.56
C SER A 216 -7.81 -29.08 -4.14
N LYS A 217 -8.93 -29.77 -3.90
CA LYS A 217 -10.26 -29.30 -4.31
C LYS A 217 -10.68 -28.12 -3.42
N PRO A 218 -10.92 -26.91 -3.98
CA PRO A 218 -11.43 -25.79 -3.20
C PRO A 218 -12.92 -25.98 -2.85
N CYS A 219 -13.41 -25.16 -1.93
CA CYS A 219 -14.81 -25.11 -1.53
C CYS A 219 -15.74 -24.89 -2.72
N SER A 220 -16.97 -25.40 -2.63
CA SER A 220 -17.98 -25.29 -3.69
C SER A 220 -18.48 -23.86 -3.89
N ASN A 221 -18.68 -23.10 -2.79
CA ASN A 221 -19.18 -21.73 -2.83
C ASN A 221 -18.15 -20.71 -2.30
N ARG A 222 -17.31 -20.20 -3.20
CA ARG A 222 -16.24 -19.22 -2.89
C ARG A 222 -16.75 -17.87 -2.41
N LYS A 223 -18.04 -17.56 -2.62
CA LYS A 223 -18.66 -16.28 -2.25
C LYS A 223 -19.03 -16.18 -0.77
N GLN A 224 -18.96 -17.29 -0.03
CA GLN A 224 -19.30 -17.35 1.39
C GLN A 224 -18.07 -17.31 2.30
N TYR A 225 -16.86 -17.38 1.77
CA TYR A 225 -15.62 -17.47 2.54
C TYR A 225 -14.83 -16.18 2.47
N ALA A 226 -14.32 -15.75 3.62
CA ALA A 226 -13.49 -14.55 3.69
C ALA A 226 -12.09 -14.80 3.10
N PHE A 227 -11.55 -16.00 3.32
CA PHE A 227 -10.20 -16.38 2.95
C PHE A 227 -10.18 -17.46 1.87
N TRP A 228 -9.32 -17.27 0.87
CA TRP A 228 -9.03 -18.27 -0.16
C TRP A 228 -8.14 -19.36 0.40
N ASP A 229 -7.01 -18.96 1.00
CA ASP A 229 -6.03 -19.81 1.67
C ASP A 229 -5.75 -19.31 3.10
N GLY A 230 -4.62 -19.68 3.69
CA GLY A 230 -4.33 -19.35 5.09
C GLY A 230 -4.13 -17.87 5.37
N VAL A 231 -3.89 -17.03 4.35
CA VAL A 231 -3.56 -15.62 4.54
C VAL A 231 -4.21 -14.68 3.52
N HIS A 232 -4.59 -15.18 2.34
CA HIS A 232 -5.13 -14.39 1.26
C HIS A 232 -6.66 -14.39 1.27
N PRO A 233 -7.31 -13.23 1.06
CA PRO A 233 -8.75 -13.14 0.95
C PRO A 233 -9.26 -13.74 -0.36
N THR A 234 -10.53 -14.16 -0.38
CA THR A 234 -11.24 -14.51 -1.61
C THR A 234 -11.51 -13.29 -2.47
N ASP A 235 -11.87 -13.51 -3.74
CA ASP A 235 -12.39 -12.46 -4.62
C ASP A 235 -13.62 -11.76 -4.03
N ALA A 236 -14.49 -12.50 -3.31
CA ALA A 236 -15.66 -11.92 -2.66
C ALA A 236 -15.26 -10.89 -1.59
N SER A 237 -14.30 -11.25 -0.73
CA SER A 237 -13.72 -10.31 0.24
C SER A 237 -13.10 -9.10 -0.43
N ASN A 238 -12.28 -9.31 -1.48
CA ASN A 238 -11.63 -8.20 -2.20
C ASN A 238 -12.65 -7.26 -2.82
N VAL A 239 -13.75 -7.77 -3.39
CA VAL A 239 -14.83 -6.96 -3.95
C VAL A 239 -15.54 -6.14 -2.86
N LEU A 240 -15.83 -6.73 -1.70
CA LEU A 240 -16.47 -6.01 -0.59
C LEU A 240 -15.58 -4.87 -0.07
N ILE A 241 -14.30 -5.15 0.16
CA ILE A 241 -13.32 -4.16 0.60
C ILE A 241 -13.20 -3.03 -0.43
N ALA A 242 -13.08 -3.38 -1.72
CA ALA A 242 -12.99 -2.40 -2.79
C ALA A 242 -14.26 -1.53 -2.89
N LYS A 243 -15.46 -2.12 -2.83
CA LYS A 243 -16.73 -1.38 -2.84
C LYS A 243 -16.84 -0.42 -1.67
N ASN A 244 -16.47 -0.87 -0.47
CA ASN A 244 -16.46 -0.02 0.71
C ASN A 244 -15.51 1.18 0.52
N LEU A 245 -14.25 0.92 0.16
CA LEU A 245 -13.23 1.96 0.02
C LEU A 245 -13.45 2.89 -1.19
N TYR A 246 -14.27 2.48 -2.15
CA TYR A 246 -14.54 3.27 -3.35
C TYR A 246 -15.24 4.59 -3.02
N GLY A 247 -16.39 4.51 -2.33
CA GLY A 247 -17.27 5.65 -2.10
C GLY A 247 -17.51 6.00 -0.63
N THR A 248 -16.82 5.35 0.32
CA THR A 248 -17.00 5.63 1.76
C THR A 248 -16.85 7.11 2.09
N ARG A 249 -17.69 7.58 3.02
CA ARG A 249 -17.58 8.91 3.65
C ARG A 249 -16.90 8.83 5.03
N SER A 250 -16.58 7.62 5.49
CA SER A 250 -15.97 7.42 6.80
C SER A 250 -14.48 7.74 6.76
N PHE A 251 -14.04 8.68 7.59
CA PHE A 251 -12.62 8.99 7.78
C PHE A 251 -11.83 7.84 8.44
N SER A 252 -12.51 6.90 9.10
CA SER A 252 -11.87 5.68 9.62
C SER A 252 -11.57 4.66 8.51
N ASP A 253 -12.25 4.78 7.37
CA ASP A 253 -12.06 3.92 6.21
C ASP A 253 -11.09 4.50 5.20
N ALA A 254 -11.22 5.77 4.87
CA ALA A 254 -10.40 6.45 3.87
C ALA A 254 -10.14 7.89 4.30
N ARG A 255 -8.89 8.35 4.26
CA ARG A 255 -8.55 9.73 4.63
C ARG A 255 -7.27 10.26 3.96
N PRO A 256 -7.30 11.50 3.44
CA PRO A 256 -8.46 12.40 3.38
C PRO A 256 -9.39 12.13 2.18
N PHE A 257 -9.03 11.21 1.28
CA PHE A 257 -9.79 10.95 0.05
C PHE A 257 -10.22 9.48 -0.06
N ASN A 258 -11.46 9.21 -0.49
CA ASN A 258 -11.82 7.87 -0.99
C ASN A 258 -11.33 7.67 -2.43
N ILE A 259 -11.38 6.42 -2.93
CA ILE A 259 -10.87 6.12 -4.29
C ILE A 259 -11.67 6.86 -5.36
N GLN A 260 -13.00 6.99 -5.21
CA GLN A 260 -13.84 7.71 -6.17
C GLN A 260 -13.41 9.17 -6.32
N SER A 261 -13.04 9.83 -5.22
CA SER A 261 -12.58 11.22 -5.22
C SER A 261 -11.21 11.38 -5.90
N LEU A 262 -10.32 10.39 -5.75
CA LEU A 262 -9.05 10.34 -6.48
C LEU A 262 -9.27 10.13 -7.99
N ALA A 263 -10.18 9.24 -8.36
CA ALA A 263 -10.52 8.95 -9.75
C ALA A 263 -11.17 10.14 -10.47
N ARG A 264 -12.07 10.88 -9.81
CA ARG A 264 -12.69 12.09 -10.39
C ARG A 264 -11.68 13.21 -10.63
N LYS A 265 -10.70 13.38 -9.74
CA LYS A 265 -9.63 14.37 -9.96
C LYS A 265 -8.71 13.99 -11.11
N SER A 266 -8.44 12.69 -11.28
CA SER A 266 -7.76 12.19 -12.49
C SER A 266 -8.52 12.53 -13.77
N SER A 267 -9.86 12.51 -13.74
CA SER A 267 -10.69 12.86 -14.91
C SER A 267 -10.84 14.36 -15.13
N ASP A 268 -10.87 15.18 -14.07
CA ASP A 268 -10.96 16.65 -14.20
C ASP A 268 -9.69 17.24 -14.86
N ASP A 269 -8.51 16.69 -14.58
CA ASP A 269 -7.27 17.05 -15.29
C ASP A 269 -7.30 16.56 -16.75
N GLN A 270 -7.99 15.45 -17.03
CA GLN A 270 -8.17 14.93 -18.39
C GLN A 270 -9.16 15.79 -19.20
N GLN A 271 -10.22 16.27 -18.57
CA GLN A 271 -11.15 17.25 -19.15
C GLN A 271 -10.50 18.61 -19.32
N ARG A 272 -9.74 19.12 -18.33
CA ARG A 272 -9.00 20.38 -18.49
C ARG A 272 -8.10 20.37 -19.72
N GLN A 273 -7.50 19.23 -20.06
CA GLN A 273 -6.58 19.16 -21.20
C GLN A 273 -7.29 18.99 -22.56
N ILE A 274 -8.48 18.39 -22.60
CA ILE A 274 -9.35 18.40 -23.79
C ILE A 274 -9.94 19.80 -24.00
N TRP A 275 -10.36 20.48 -22.93
CA TRP A 275 -10.87 21.85 -22.99
C TRP A 275 -9.78 22.87 -23.33
N VAL A 276 -8.54 22.69 -22.85
CA VAL A 276 -7.41 23.59 -23.17
C VAL A 276 -6.97 23.46 -24.63
N GLU A 277 -6.93 22.27 -25.23
CA GLU A 277 -6.60 22.12 -26.66
C GLU A 277 -7.70 22.68 -27.59
N VAL A 278 -8.97 22.62 -27.17
CA VAL A 278 -10.10 23.19 -27.94
C VAL A 278 -10.24 24.70 -27.76
N LEU A 279 -9.92 25.27 -26.58
CA LEU A 279 -10.03 26.71 -26.35
C LEU A 279 -8.85 27.53 -26.92
N THR A 280 -7.66 26.92 -27.03
CA THR A 280 -6.46 27.62 -27.53
C THR A 280 -6.47 27.81 -29.05
N SER A 281 -7.17 26.95 -29.80
CA SER A 281 -7.31 27.07 -31.26
C SER A 281 -8.43 28.03 -31.70
N VAL A 282 -9.32 28.44 -30.80
CA VAL A 282 -10.53 29.22 -31.17
C VAL A 282 -10.56 30.64 -30.60
N THR A 283 -9.90 30.95 -29.46
CA THR A 283 -10.16 32.25 -28.79
C THR A 283 -8.95 33.09 -28.38
N GLY A 284 -7.71 32.58 -28.45
CA GLY A 284 -6.50 33.40 -28.24
C GLY A 284 -6.40 34.17 -26.91
N ARG A 285 -7.12 33.80 -25.84
CA ARG A 285 -7.08 34.50 -24.54
C ARG A 285 -6.95 33.55 -23.33
N SER A 286 -6.16 33.98 -22.33
CA SER A 286 -5.89 33.25 -21.08
C SER A 286 -7.04 33.41 -20.04
N PRO A 287 -7.36 32.40 -19.21
CA PRO A 287 -8.38 32.53 -18.16
C PRO A 287 -7.87 33.30 -16.94
N LYS A 288 -8.66 34.25 -16.44
CA LYS A 288 -8.43 34.98 -15.19
C LYS A 288 -8.79 34.14 -13.95
N LEU A 289 -8.03 34.34 -12.88
CA LEU A 289 -8.24 33.77 -11.54
C LEU A 289 -9.51 34.32 -10.87
N VAL A 290 -10.22 33.48 -10.10
CA VAL A 290 -11.25 33.92 -9.16
C VAL A 290 -10.84 33.51 -7.74
N THR A 291 -10.68 34.51 -6.88
CA THR A 291 -10.49 34.42 -5.43
C THR A 291 -11.83 34.30 -4.71
N ILE A 292 -11.89 33.52 -3.62
CA ILE A 292 -12.98 33.56 -2.64
C ILE A 292 -12.39 33.84 -1.26
N ALA A 293 -12.89 34.88 -0.61
CA ALA A 293 -12.49 35.39 0.70
C ALA A 293 -13.32 34.77 1.85
N PRO A 294 -12.93 34.96 3.13
CA PRO A 294 -13.20 34.05 4.25
C PRO A 294 -14.43 34.42 5.08
N ASN A 295 -14.97 33.40 5.78
CA ASN A 295 -15.66 33.40 7.09
C ASN A 295 -16.97 32.59 7.09
N ALA A 296 -16.98 31.51 7.87
CA ALA A 296 -18.17 31.02 8.54
C ALA A 296 -17.77 30.44 9.90
N SER A 297 -18.34 31.02 10.94
CA SER A 297 -18.12 30.78 12.37
C SER A 297 -18.85 29.54 12.90
N ASN A 298 -18.15 28.82 13.78
CA ASN A 298 -18.57 28.02 14.93
C ASN A 298 -19.88 27.22 14.88
N GLY A 299 -19.71 25.89 14.93
CA GLY A 299 -20.77 24.94 15.27
C GLY A 299 -20.45 23.54 14.73
N GLY A 300 -19.42 22.88 15.26
CA GLY A 300 -19.00 21.57 14.76
C GLY A 300 -18.39 20.71 15.85
N LEU A 301 -19.11 19.64 16.20
CA LEU A 301 -18.76 18.55 17.10
C LEU A 301 -17.26 18.18 17.01
N LEU A 302 -16.51 18.47 18.08
CA LEU A 302 -15.10 18.11 18.22
C LEU A 302 -14.98 16.60 18.50
N LEU A 303 -15.03 15.78 17.45
CA LEU A 303 -14.59 14.38 17.53
C LEU A 303 -13.06 14.35 17.63
N ARG A 304 -12.53 14.47 18.86
CA ARG A 304 -11.14 14.11 19.16
C ARG A 304 -10.96 12.61 18.97
N TRP A 305 -10.29 12.21 17.89
CA TRP A 305 -9.75 10.86 17.73
C TRP A 305 -8.33 10.93 17.17
N GLY A 306 -7.38 10.54 18.01
CA GLY A 306 -5.95 10.47 17.72
C GLY A 306 -5.31 11.82 17.42
N SER A 307 -5.15 12.67 18.44
CA SER A 307 -4.12 13.71 18.34
C SER A 307 -2.77 12.99 18.22
N PHE A 308 -2.24 12.89 16.99
CA PHE A 308 -0.82 12.69 16.86
C PHE A 308 -0.17 13.87 17.57
N ASP A 309 0.65 13.56 18.55
CA ASP A 309 1.46 14.53 19.26
C ASP A 309 2.21 15.35 18.20
N LEU A 310 2.28 16.68 18.36
CA LEU A 310 3.03 17.56 17.46
C LEU A 310 4.48 17.06 17.30
N ARG A 311 5.05 16.42 18.32
CA ARG A 311 6.35 15.73 18.31
C ARG A 311 6.37 14.51 17.38
N GLU A 312 5.31 13.72 17.29
CA GLU A 312 5.24 12.61 16.33
C GLU A 312 5.22 13.16 14.90
N LEU A 313 4.40 14.17 14.63
CA LEU A 313 4.36 14.85 13.33
C LEU A 313 5.70 15.52 12.99
N THR A 314 6.36 16.14 13.98
CA THR A 314 7.67 16.78 13.83
C THR A 314 8.75 15.74 13.57
N ARG A 315 8.74 14.64 14.32
CA ARG A 315 9.62 13.49 14.10
C ARG A 315 9.42 12.95 12.69
N PHE A 316 8.19 12.71 12.24
CA PHE A 316 7.94 12.29 10.86
C PHE A 316 8.41 13.32 9.83
N LYS A 317 8.24 14.62 10.07
CA LYS A 317 8.78 15.67 9.19
C LYS A 317 10.30 15.60 9.10
N GLU A 318 11.02 15.44 10.22
CA GLU A 318 12.47 15.24 10.23
C GLU A 318 12.89 13.93 9.56
N LEU A 319 12.12 12.85 9.75
CA LEU A 319 12.42 11.54 9.18
C LEU A 319 12.31 11.55 7.66
N LEU A 320 11.44 12.39 7.09
CA LEU A 320 11.39 12.63 5.64
C LEU A 320 12.69 13.28 5.12
N ASP A 321 13.47 13.94 5.96
CA ASP A 321 14.63 14.72 5.56
C ASP A 321 15.97 14.00 5.90
N LYS A 322 15.92 12.85 6.58
CA LYS A 322 17.10 12.03 6.96
C LYS A 322 17.25 10.80 6.05
N SER A 323 18.45 10.57 5.50
CA SER A 323 18.77 9.31 4.80
C SER A 323 18.65 8.10 5.73
N VAL A 324 18.02 7.02 5.25
CA VAL A 324 17.93 5.74 5.99
C VAL A 324 19.16 4.95 5.61
N ARG A 325 20.07 4.73 6.56
CA ARG A 325 21.04 3.64 6.46
C ARG A 325 20.34 2.40 7.01
N LEU A 326 19.94 1.50 6.12
CA LEU A 326 19.68 0.11 6.51
C LEU A 326 21.01 -0.41 7.08
N LYS A 327 21.03 -0.90 8.32
CA LYS A 327 22.22 -1.62 8.80
C LYS A 327 22.46 -2.76 7.80
N PRO A 328 23.64 -2.86 7.17
CA PRO A 328 23.96 -4.02 6.37
C PRO A 328 23.75 -5.26 7.24
N SER A 329 22.96 -6.22 6.78
CA SER A 329 23.17 -7.60 7.18
C SER A 329 24.56 -7.96 6.64
N SER A 330 25.55 -8.10 7.51
CA SER A 330 26.83 -8.69 7.13
C SER A 330 26.58 -10.18 6.87
N PRO A 331 26.79 -10.73 5.67
CA PRO A 331 27.50 -11.99 5.56
C PRO A 331 29.01 -11.71 5.74
N ASP A 332 29.84 -12.74 5.79
CA ASP A 332 31.31 -12.66 5.81
C ASP A 332 31.91 -12.47 7.21
N ASN A 333 32.02 -13.60 7.91
CA ASN A 333 33.33 -14.15 8.28
C ASN A 333 33.12 -15.53 8.93
N GLU A 334 33.32 -16.59 8.14
CA GLU A 334 33.95 -17.80 8.66
C GLU A 334 34.77 -18.44 7.54
N GLU A 335 36.00 -18.76 7.92
CA GLU A 335 37.17 -19.02 7.10
C GLU A 335 37.04 -20.29 6.25
N ILE A 336 37.51 -20.22 5.01
CA ILE A 336 38.04 -21.39 4.31
C ILE A 336 39.55 -21.21 4.34
N THR A 337 40.19 -21.88 5.29
CA THR A 337 41.63 -22.16 5.26
C THR A 337 41.95 -23.13 4.13
N THR A 338 43.15 -22.96 3.56
CA THR A 338 43.75 -23.85 2.55
C THR A 338 44.32 -25.10 3.19
#